data_AF-A0A940L7C7-F1
#
_entry.id   AF-A0A940L7C7-F1
#
_cell.length_a   1.000
_cell.length_b   1.000
_cell.length_c   1.000
_cell.angle_alpha   90.00
_cell.angle_beta   90.00
_cell.angle_gamma   90.00
#
_symmetry.space_group_name_H-M   'P 1'
#
loop_
_entity.id
_entity.type
_entity.pdbx_description
1 polymer ?
#
loop_
_entity_poly.entity_id
_entity_poly.type
_entity_poly.pdbx_seq_one_letter_code
_entity_poly.pdbx_strand_id
1 'polypeptide(L)'
;MLKYIREILQILSISLAICIFPALVLAQANSLDKIIDAKISTMSLDEKVGQLFIVGFPYTKMNKDLEGFVSSYKPGSFLLFKRNIQSAEQVRKLNLDLYQLAYKTTKLPPLIAIDQ
;
A
#
# COMPACT_ATOMS: atom_id res chain seq x y z
N MET A 1 13.66 26.52 31.77
CA MET A 1 15.06 26.52 31.32
C MET A 1 15.58 25.11 31.01
N LEU A 2 15.56 24.16 31.96
CA LEU A 2 16.03 22.77 31.71
C LEU A 2 15.32 22.04 30.55
N LYS A 3 14.00 22.24 30.40
CA LYS A 3 13.22 21.60 29.32
C LYS A 3 13.71 22.03 27.92
N TYR A 4 14.02 23.31 27.75
CA TYR A 4 14.51 23.90 26.51
C TYR A 4 15.90 23.39 26.14
N ILE A 5 16.79 23.25 27.14
CA ILE A 5 18.13 22.68 26.95
C ILE A 5 18.05 21.22 26.50
N ARG A 6 17.12 20.43 27.05
CA ARG A 6 16.92 19.03 26.64
C ARG A 6 16.43 18.90 25.19
N GLU A 7 15.52 19.76 24.76
CA GLU A 7 15.02 19.78 23.38
C GLU A 7 16.12 20.15 22.38
N ILE A 8 16.95 21.14 22.70
CA ILE A 8 18.11 21.53 21.88
C ILE A 8 19.12 20.38 21.75
N LEU A 9 19.43 19.70 22.86
CA LEU A 9 20.36 18.57 22.85
C LEU A 9 19.84 17.38 22.03
N GLN A 10 18.53 17.12 22.03
CA GLN A 10 17.91 16.11 21.17
C GLN A 10 17.98 16.47 19.69
N ILE A 11 17.74 17.74 19.33
CA ILE A 11 17.82 18.19 17.95
C ILE A 11 19.27 18.10 17.44
N LEU A 12 20.24 18.49 18.27
CA LEU A 12 21.67 18.39 17.95
C LEU A 12 22.13 16.94 17.77
N SER A 13 21.68 16.01 18.61
CA SER A 13 22.06 14.59 18.48
C SER A 13 21.45 13.94 17.23
N ILE A 14 20.21 14.27 16.88
CA ILE A 14 19.56 13.80 15.64
C ILE A 14 20.27 14.39 14.41
N SER A 15 20.57 15.69 14.43
CA SER A 15 21.28 16.37 13.34
C SER A 15 22.68 15.80 13.14
N LEU A 16 23.40 15.52 14.23
CA LEU A 16 24.73 14.91 14.19
C LEU A 16 24.68 13.49 13.64
N ALA A 17 23.67 12.68 14.01
CA ALA A 17 23.48 11.35 13.45
C ALA A 17 23.23 11.36 11.93
N ILE A 18 22.46 12.34 11.44
CA ILE A 18 22.21 12.52 10.01
C ILE A 18 23.50 12.92 9.27
N CYS A 19 24.33 13.77 9.86
CA CYS A 19 25.61 14.19 9.28
C CYS A 19 26.69 13.11 9.29
N ILE A 20 26.69 12.18 10.25
CA ILE A 20 27.65 11.07 10.33
C ILE A 20 27.28 9.94 9.35
N PHE A 21 25.99 9.79 9.03
CA PHE A 21 25.48 8.75 8.14
C PHE A 21 24.70 9.28 6.92
N PRO A 22 25.24 10.21 6.10
CA PRO A 22 24.53 10.75 4.94
C PRO A 22 24.25 9.66 3.89
N ALA A 23 25.13 8.66 3.80
CA ALA A 23 24.94 7.50 2.93
C ALA A 23 23.77 6.61 3.37
N LEU A 24 23.37 6.60 4.64
CA LEU A 24 22.24 5.79 5.12
C LEU A 24 20.89 6.31 4.57
N VAL A 25 20.78 7.64 4.41
CA VAL A 25 19.61 8.30 3.81
C VAL A 25 19.58 8.06 2.29
N LEU A 26 20.72 8.15 1.61
CA LEU A 26 20.80 8.04 0.14
C LEU A 26 20.80 6.58 -0.37
N ALA A 27 21.27 5.61 0.42
CA ALA A 27 21.30 4.20 0.02
C ALA A 27 19.90 3.55 -0.06
N GLN A 28 18.91 4.06 0.68
CA GLN A 28 17.55 3.50 0.65
C GLN A 28 16.83 3.73 -0.69
N ALA A 29 17.00 4.88 -1.34
CA ALA A 29 16.28 5.19 -2.57
C ALA A 29 16.70 4.29 -3.75
N ASN A 30 18.02 4.19 -4.00
CA ASN A 30 18.56 3.38 -5.10
C ASN A 30 18.28 1.87 -4.96
N SER A 31 18.02 1.38 -3.75
CA SER A 31 17.69 -0.03 -3.52
C SER A 31 16.21 -0.32 -3.76
N LEU A 32 15.32 0.62 -3.46
CA LEU A 32 13.88 0.46 -3.70
C LEU A 32 13.54 0.49 -5.19
N ASP A 33 14.11 1.41 -5.96
CA ASP A 33 13.88 1.51 -7.40
C ASP A 33 14.24 0.18 -8.10
N LYS A 34 15.37 -0.43 -7.73
CA LYS A 34 15.77 -1.74 -8.25
C LYS A 34 14.76 -2.84 -7.93
N ILE A 35 14.17 -2.83 -6.73
CA ILE A 35 13.15 -3.81 -6.32
C ILE A 35 11.87 -3.60 -7.14
N ILE A 36 11.47 -2.34 -7.34
CA ILE A 36 10.29 -1.96 -8.13
C ILE A 36 10.49 -2.37 -9.58
N ASP A 37 11.63 -2.02 -10.19
CA ASP A 37 11.96 -2.37 -11.57
C ASP A 37 12.01 -3.87 -11.77
N ALA A 38 12.65 -4.61 -10.85
CA ALA A 38 12.67 -6.06 -10.88
C ALA A 38 11.24 -6.63 -10.86
N LYS A 39 10.37 -6.11 -9.98
CA LYS A 39 8.97 -6.55 -9.91
C LYS A 39 8.20 -6.24 -11.18
N ILE A 40 8.27 -5.01 -11.69
CA ILE A 40 7.59 -4.58 -12.92
C ILE A 40 8.08 -5.39 -14.12
N SER A 41 9.37 -5.72 -14.19
CA SER A 41 9.91 -6.52 -15.30
C SER A 41 9.31 -7.93 -15.39
N THR A 42 8.84 -8.48 -14.27
CA THR A 42 8.20 -9.81 -14.21
C THR A 42 6.70 -9.80 -14.50
N MET A 43 6.08 -8.63 -14.62
CA MET A 43 4.64 -8.52 -14.84
C MET A 43 4.28 -8.62 -16.32
N SER A 44 3.15 -9.26 -16.62
CA SER A 44 2.53 -9.19 -17.94
C SER A 44 2.03 -7.77 -18.24
N LEU A 45 1.73 -7.48 -19.51
CA LEU A 45 1.16 -6.18 -19.88
C LEU A 45 -0.19 -5.95 -19.18
N ASP A 46 -1.05 -6.97 -19.14
CA ASP A 46 -2.36 -6.88 -18.48
C ASP A 46 -2.22 -6.63 -16.98
N GLU A 47 -1.24 -7.24 -16.33
CA GLU A 47 -0.94 -6.98 -14.92
C GLU A 47 -0.49 -5.53 -14.71
N LYS A 48 0.41 -5.01 -15.56
CA LYS A 48 0.87 -3.62 -15.47
C LYS A 48 -0.28 -2.65 -15.62
N VAL A 49 -1.13 -2.87 -16.62
CA VAL A 49 -2.32 -2.05 -16.87
C VAL A 49 -3.28 -2.13 -15.69
N GLY A 50 -3.56 -3.34 -15.17
CA GLY A 50 -4.41 -3.54 -14.00
C GLY A 50 -3.93 -2.76 -12.77
N GLN A 51 -2.61 -2.74 -12.52
CA GLN A 51 -2.05 -2.01 -11.38
C GLN A 51 -2.26 -0.47 -11.44
N LEU A 52 -2.60 0.10 -12.61
CA LEU A 52 -2.88 1.53 -12.76
C LEU A 52 -4.31 1.94 -12.34
N PHE A 53 -5.21 0.98 -12.14
CA PHE A 53 -6.62 1.27 -11.86
C PHE A 53 -6.95 1.23 -10.36
N ILE A 54 -7.78 2.19 -9.95
CA ILE A 54 -8.56 2.18 -8.72
C ILE A 54 -10.00 1.80 -9.09
N VAL A 55 -10.52 0.72 -8.50
CA VAL A 55 -11.86 0.21 -8.82
C VAL A 55 -12.83 0.32 -7.65
N GLY A 56 -14.03 0.81 -7.92
CA GLY A 56 -15.17 0.74 -7.00
C GLY A 56 -16.04 -0.47 -7.30
N PHE A 57 -16.77 -0.97 -6.29
CA PHE A 57 -17.68 -2.11 -6.44
C PHE A 57 -18.93 -1.95 -5.55
N PRO A 58 -20.04 -2.68 -5.84
CA PRO A 58 -21.32 -2.47 -5.15
C PRO A 58 -21.54 -3.36 -3.92
N TYR A 59 -20.61 -4.28 -3.60
CA TYR A 59 -20.82 -5.33 -2.60
C TYR A 59 -20.28 -4.99 -1.21
N THR A 60 -20.89 -5.55 -0.16
CA THR A 60 -20.38 -5.45 1.23
C THR A 60 -19.51 -6.64 1.62
N LYS A 61 -19.43 -7.68 0.80
CA LYS A 61 -18.63 -8.88 1.05
C LYS A 61 -18.00 -9.34 -0.26
N MET A 62 -16.91 -10.08 -0.14
CA MET A 62 -16.38 -10.81 -1.29
C MET A 62 -17.44 -11.78 -1.81
N ASN A 63 -17.60 -11.84 -3.13
CA ASN A 63 -18.50 -12.75 -3.83
C ASN A 63 -17.84 -13.23 -5.13
N LYS A 64 -18.44 -14.22 -5.80
CA LYS A 64 -17.89 -14.82 -7.02
C LYS A 64 -17.66 -13.81 -8.15
N ASP A 65 -18.53 -12.80 -8.26
CA ASP A 65 -18.42 -11.77 -9.30
C ASP A 65 -17.19 -10.89 -9.09
N LEU A 66 -17.00 -10.40 -7.86
CA LEU A 66 -15.82 -9.62 -7.49
C LEU A 66 -14.55 -10.47 -7.54
N GLU A 67 -14.62 -11.73 -7.13
CA GLU A 67 -13.49 -12.67 -7.23
C GLU A 67 -13.05 -12.86 -8.68
N GLY A 68 -14.02 -13.08 -9.58
CA GLY A 68 -13.77 -13.20 -11.02
C GLY A 68 -13.17 -11.92 -11.59
N PHE A 69 -13.74 -10.77 -11.27
CA PHE A 69 -13.23 -9.46 -11.72
C PHE A 69 -11.77 -9.24 -11.30
N VAL A 70 -11.44 -9.46 -10.02
CA VAL A 70 -10.07 -9.24 -9.51
C VAL A 70 -9.09 -10.24 -10.13
N SER A 71 -9.49 -11.49 -10.31
CA SER A 71 -8.63 -12.52 -10.92
C SER A 71 -8.34 -12.21 -12.40
N SER A 72 -9.33 -11.74 -13.13
CA SER A 72 -9.21 -11.37 -14.55
C SER A 72 -8.37 -10.10 -14.72
N TYR A 73 -8.77 -9.00 -14.09
CA TYR A 73 -8.24 -7.67 -14.39
C TYR A 73 -7.12 -7.20 -13.46
N LYS A 74 -6.92 -7.85 -12.32
CA LYS A 74 -5.79 -7.62 -11.40
C LYS A 74 -5.60 -6.13 -11.04
N PRO A 75 -6.67 -5.43 -10.60
CA PRO A 75 -6.59 -4.03 -10.24
C PRO A 75 -5.56 -3.81 -9.13
N GLY A 76 -4.81 -2.70 -9.20
CA GLY A 76 -3.85 -2.33 -8.15
C GLY A 76 -4.52 -1.81 -6.88
N SER A 77 -5.71 -1.24 -7.03
CA SER A 77 -6.36 -0.51 -5.94
C SER A 77 -7.87 -0.69 -5.92
N PHE A 78 -8.44 -0.64 -4.72
CA PHE A 78 -9.89 -0.67 -4.47
C PHE A 78 -10.34 0.60 -3.74
N LEU A 79 -11.47 1.17 -4.16
CA LEU A 79 -12.12 2.30 -3.49
C LEU A 79 -13.41 1.85 -2.81
N LEU A 80 -13.44 1.95 -1.48
CA LEU A 80 -14.62 1.71 -0.68
C LEU A 80 -15.48 2.97 -0.61
N PHE A 81 -16.78 2.79 -0.79
CA PHE A 81 -17.83 3.79 -0.59
C PHE A 81 -18.70 3.41 0.60
N LYS A 82 -19.59 4.32 1.03
CA LYS A 82 -20.59 4.08 2.08
C LYS A 82 -21.35 2.75 1.91
N ARG A 83 -21.69 2.37 0.67
CA ARG A 83 -22.39 1.10 0.35
C ARG A 83 -21.60 -0.17 0.69
N ASN A 84 -20.28 -0.08 0.85
CA ASN A 84 -19.41 -1.21 1.18
C ASN A 84 -19.25 -1.42 2.69
N ILE A 85 -19.79 -0.51 3.51
CA ILE A 85 -19.52 -0.40 4.96
C ILE A 85 -20.81 -0.61 5.75
N GLN A 86 -20.82 -1.64 6.59
CA GLN A 86 -21.93 -1.98 7.49
C GLN A 86 -21.50 -2.00 8.96
N SER A 87 -20.35 -2.60 9.26
CA SER A 87 -19.75 -2.62 10.60
C SER A 87 -18.23 -2.74 10.51
N ALA A 88 -17.51 -2.48 11.60
CA ALA A 88 -16.05 -2.61 11.65
C ALA A 88 -15.58 -4.05 11.35
N GLU A 89 -16.29 -5.05 11.89
CA GLU A 89 -15.99 -6.48 11.69
C GLU A 89 -16.20 -6.88 10.23
N GLN A 90 -17.29 -6.42 9.61
CA GLN A 90 -17.57 -6.69 8.20
C GLN A 90 -16.51 -6.04 7.29
N VAL A 91 -16.15 -4.78 7.51
CA VAL A 91 -15.14 -4.08 6.71
C VAL A 91 -13.76 -4.73 6.88
N ARG A 92 -13.40 -5.12 8.11
CA ARG A 92 -12.18 -5.88 8.38
C ARG A 92 -12.13 -7.16 7.53
N LYS A 93 -13.24 -7.90 7.48
CA LYS A 93 -13.32 -9.12 6.67
C LYS A 93 -13.19 -8.80 5.17
N LEU A 94 -13.91 -7.80 4.68
CA LEU A 94 -13.86 -7.39 3.27
C LEU A 94 -12.42 -7.00 2.85
N ASN A 95 -11.73 -6.21 3.67
CA ASN A 95 -10.34 -5.81 3.41
C ASN A 95 -9.39 -7.00 3.39
N LEU A 96 -9.57 -7.96 4.31
CA LEU A 96 -8.75 -9.17 4.36
C LEU A 96 -8.99 -10.04 3.11
N ASP A 97 -10.24 -10.22 2.70
CA ASP A 97 -10.59 -11.01 1.52
C ASP A 97 -9.98 -10.38 0.24
N LEU A 98 -10.10 -9.06 0.08
CA LEU A 98 -9.49 -8.29 -1.02
C LEU A 98 -7.97 -8.45 -1.04
N TYR A 99 -7.32 -8.28 0.12
CA TYR A 99 -5.88 -8.45 0.27
C TYR A 99 -5.44 -9.85 -0.16
N GLN A 100 -6.08 -10.89 0.39
CA GLN A 100 -5.72 -12.28 0.13
C GLN A 100 -5.85 -12.62 -1.35
N LEU A 101 -6.94 -12.18 -2.00
CA LEU A 101 -7.16 -12.46 -3.41
C LEU A 101 -6.15 -11.71 -4.31
N ALA A 102 -5.95 -10.41 -4.10
CA ALA A 102 -4.99 -9.63 -4.88
C ALA A 102 -3.57 -10.18 -4.70
N TYR A 103 -3.15 -10.44 -3.45
CA TYR A 103 -1.82 -10.97 -3.17
C TYR A 103 -1.62 -12.37 -3.76
N LYS A 104 -2.65 -13.23 -3.75
CA LYS A 104 -2.59 -14.55 -4.39
C LYS A 104 -2.31 -14.43 -5.89
N THR A 105 -2.94 -13.47 -6.56
CA THR A 105 -2.91 -13.30 -8.01
C THR A 105 -1.67 -12.56 -8.51
N THR A 106 -1.25 -11.47 -7.87
CA THR A 106 -0.18 -10.59 -8.37
C THR A 106 1.09 -10.62 -7.51
N LYS A 107 1.04 -11.25 -6.34
CA LYS A 107 2.08 -11.14 -5.28
C LYS A 107 2.32 -9.70 -4.82
N LEU A 108 1.34 -8.82 -5.01
CA LEU A 108 1.36 -7.44 -4.55
C LEU A 108 0.17 -7.20 -3.62
N PRO A 109 0.38 -6.51 -2.48
CA PRO A 109 -0.73 -6.07 -1.65
C PRO A 109 -1.51 -4.97 -2.39
N PRO A 110 -2.85 -4.99 -2.37
CA PRO A 110 -3.64 -3.94 -3.00
C PRO A 110 -3.63 -2.69 -2.12
N LEU A 111 -3.73 -1.52 -2.75
CA LEU A 111 -4.11 -0.30 -2.05
C LEU A 111 -5.63 -0.29 -1.84
N ILE A 112 -6.08 0.00 -0.62
CA ILE A 112 -7.51 0.10 -0.29
C ILE A 112 -7.77 1.52 0.23
N ALA A 113 -8.53 2.29 -0.53
CA ALA A 113 -8.87 3.68 -0.24
C ALA A 113 -10.33 3.82 0.18
N ILE A 114 -10.64 4.91 0.89
CA ILE A 114 -11.97 5.34 1.29
C ILE A 114 -12.00 6.87 1.25
N ASP A 115 -13.14 7.44 0.86
CA ASP A 115 -13.44 8.86 1.09
C ASP A 115 -14.25 8.95 2.40
N GLN A 116 -13.62 9.45 3.47
CA GLN A 116 -14.14 9.45 4.83
C GLN A 116 -14.65 10.81 5.26
#